data_AF-F6B9W4-F1
#
_entry.id   AF-F6B9W4-F1
#
_cell.length_a   1.000
_cell.length_b   1.000
_cell.length_c   1.000
_cell.angle_alpha   90.00
_cell.angle_beta   90.00
_cell.angle_gamma   90.00
#
_symmetry.space_group_name_H-M   'P 1'
#
loop_
_entity.id
_entity.type
_entity.pdbx_description
1 polymer ?
#
loop_
_entity_poly.entity_id
_entity_poly.type
_entity_poly.pdbx_seq_one_letter_code
_entity_poly.pdbx_strand_id
1 'polypeptide(L)' 'MEENKEFELELSEETMQMLEEYAKKNNQTPEEVVEYIIYEFLRNQLHVIERRAEETNTPVNTLVNMQFARIVSYLNQKKA' A
#
# COMPACT_ATOMS: atom_id res chain seq x y z
N MET A 1 -15.96 -18.80 -7.37
CA MET A 1 -14.59 -19.11 -6.96
C MET A 1 -13.82 -17.84 -7.23
N GLU A 2 -13.59 -17.01 -6.21
CA GLU A 2 -12.67 -15.88 -6.37
C GLU A 2 -11.28 -16.51 -6.46
N GLU A 3 -10.75 -16.56 -7.68
CA GLU A 3 -9.33 -16.84 -7.89
C GLU A 3 -8.58 -15.85 -6.98
N ASN A 4 -7.77 -16.38 -6.06
CA ASN A 4 -6.81 -15.58 -5.32
C ASN A 4 -5.86 -14.99 -6.38
N LYS A 5 -6.22 -13.83 -6.93
CA LYS A 5 -5.30 -13.01 -7.72
C LYS A 5 -4.15 -12.68 -6.79
N GLU A 6 -3.05 -13.40 -6.95
CA GLU A 6 -1.76 -13.00 -6.40
C GLU A 6 -1.40 -11.69 -7.09
N PHE A 7 -1.62 -10.59 -6.36
CA PHE A 7 -1.20 -9.28 -6.81
C PHE A 7 0.27 -9.14 -6.44
N GLU A 8 1.15 -9.17 -7.44
CA GLU A 8 2.56 -8.84 -7.22
C GLU A 8 2.65 -7.34 -6.93
N LEU A 9 2.88 -7.02 -5.66
CA LEU A 9 2.95 -5.65 -5.17
C LEU A 9 4.34 -5.08 -5.48
N GLU A 10 4.46 -4.38 -6.60
CA GLU A 10 5.69 -3.63 -6.90
C GLU A 10 5.54 -2.19 -6.40
N LEU A 11 6.11 -1.91 -5.22
CA LEU A 11 6.20 -0.56 -4.68
C LEU A 11 7.40 0.18 -5.28
N SER A 12 7.24 1.47 -5.53
CA SER A 12 8.38 2.31 -5.94
C SER A 12 9.42 2.41 -4.84
N GLU A 13 10.67 2.64 -5.22
CA GLU A 13 11.79 2.83 -4.28
C GLU A 13 11.48 3.87 -3.19
N GLU A 14 10.86 5.00 -3.56
CA GLU A 14 10.44 6.03 -2.61
C GLU A 14 9.46 5.49 -1.55
N THR A 15 8.46 4.71 -1.97
CA THR A 15 7.46 4.13 -1.07
C THR A 15 8.10 3.10 -0.15
N MET A 16 9.03 2.29 -0.68
CA MET A 16 9.82 1.35 0.12
C MET A 16 10.68 2.07 1.17
N GLN A 17 11.35 3.16 0.81
CA GLN A 17 12.12 3.97 1.75
C GLN A 17 11.23 4.52 2.88
N MET A 18 10.05 5.03 2.54
CA MET A 18 9.10 5.52 3.55
C MET A 18 8.61 4.40 4.48
N LEU A 19 8.40 3.20 3.95
CA LEU A 19 8.05 2.01 4.73
C LEU A 19 9.18 1.62 5.68
N GLU A 20 10.41 1.55 5.19
CA GLU A 20 11.61 1.25 5.99
C GLU A 20 11.80 2.26 7.12
N GLU A 21 11.63 3.55 6.84
CA GLU A 21 11.71 4.59 7.86
C GLU A 21 10.64 4.43 8.94
N TYR A 22 9.39 4.16 8.53
CA TYR A 22 8.30 3.92 9.47
C TYR A 22 8.56 2.65 10.29
N ALA A 23 8.98 1.56 9.66
CA ALA A 23 9.29 0.29 10.30
C ALA A 23 10.38 0.48 11.37
N LYS A 24 11.48 1.15 11.01
CA LYS A 24 12.58 1.48 11.92
C LYS A 24 12.13 2.30 13.13
N LYS A 25 11.28 3.32 12.93
CA LYS A 25 10.75 4.15 14.04
C LYS A 25 9.88 3.34 15.02
N ASN A 26 9.28 2.24 14.56
CA ASN A 26 8.33 1.45 15.33
C ASN A 26 8.87 0.09 15.77
N ASN A 27 10.16 -0.19 15.51
CA ASN A 27 10.79 -1.47 15.80
C ASN A 27 10.04 -2.65 15.14
N GLN A 28 9.65 -2.47 13.88
CA GLN A 28 9.00 -3.44 13.01
C GLN A 28 9.87 -3.69 11.77
N THR A 29 9.59 -4.75 11.00
CA THR A 29 10.17 -4.94 9.67
C THR A 29 9.31 -4.26 8.59
N PRO A 30 9.89 -3.92 7.42
CA PRO A 30 9.11 -3.38 6.30
C PRO A 30 7.94 -4.28 5.89
N GLU A 31 8.12 -5.60 5.93
CA GLU A 31 7.09 -6.59 5.60
C GLU A 31 5.92 -6.53 6.59
N GLU A 32 6.20 -6.44 7.90
CA GLU A 32 5.15 -6.29 8.92
C GLU A 32 4.33 -5.01 8.70
N VAL A 33 4.97 -3.93 8.25
CA VAL A 33 4.29 -2.67 7.94
C VAL A 33 3.45 -2.79 6.67
N VAL A 34 3.95 -3.48 5.64
CA VAL A 34 3.20 -3.76 4.42
C VAL A 34 1.95 -4.59 4.74
N GLU A 35 2.10 -5.68 5.47
CA GLU A 35 0.99 -6.54 5.89
C GLU A 35 -0.05 -5.76 6.71
N TYR A 36 0.40 -4.93 7.66
CA TYR A 36 -0.46 -4.04 8.42
C TYR A 36 -1.25 -3.08 7.52
N ILE A 37 -0.60 -2.44 6.55
CA ILE A 37 -1.27 -1.52 5.62
C ILE A 37 -2.29 -2.25 4.76
N ILE A 38 -1.94 -3.43 4.24
CA ILE A 38 -2.86 -4.25 3.45
C ILE A 38 -4.07 -4.60 4.30
N TYR A 39 -3.86 -5.14 5.50
CA TYR A 39 -4.93 -5.64 6.35
C TYR A 39 -5.87 -4.53 6.84
N GLU A 40 -5.33 -3.42 7.34
CA GLU A 40 -6.11 -2.36 7.97
C GLU A 40 -6.71 -1.36 6.98
N PHE A 41 -6.04 -1.09 5.85
CA PHE A 41 -6.42 0.00 4.95
C PHE A 41 -6.87 -0.48 3.58
N LEU A 42 -6.15 -1.43 2.96
CA LEU A 42 -6.33 -1.72 1.53
C LEU A 42 -7.18 -2.94 1.21
N ARG A 43 -7.30 -3.91 2.12
CA ARG A 43 -8.00 -5.19 1.88
C ARG A 43 -9.41 -5.00 1.34
N ASN A 44 -10.14 -4.07 1.95
CA ASN A 44 -11.51 -3.75 1.54
C ASN A 44 -11.58 -2.70 0.43
N GLN A 45 -10.46 -2.11 0.01
CA GLN A 45 -10.40 -1.07 -1.01
C GLN A 45 -9.94 -1.57 -2.37
N LEU A 46 -9.35 -2.78 -2.45
CA LEU A 46 -8.76 -3.28 -3.70
C LEU A 46 -9.75 -3.27 -4.87
N HIS A 47 -10.99 -3.73 -4.65
CA HIS A 47 -12.04 -3.69 -5.67
C HIS A 47 -12.41 -2.27 -6.15
N VAL A 48 -12.31 -1.26 -5.28
CA VAL A 48 -12.51 0.15 -5.64
C VAL A 48 -11.33 0.65 -6.47
N ILE A 49 -10.11 0.25 -6.11
CA ILE A 49 -8.90 0.59 -6.84
C ILE A 49 -8.93 -0.02 -8.24
N GLU A 50 -9.33 -1.29 -8.38
CA GLU A 50 -9.50 -1.96 -9.67
C GLU A 50 -10.54 -1.24 -10.54
N ARG A 51 -11.72 -0.91 -10.00
CA ARG A 51 -12.74 -0.14 -10.75
C ARG A 51 -12.20 1.21 -11.21
N ARG A 52 -11.49 1.92 -10.32
CA ARG A 52 -10.93 3.23 -10.65
C ARG A 52 -9.83 3.14 -11.72
N ALA A 53 -9.00 2.10 -11.66
CA ALA A 53 -7.99 1.82 -12.66
C ALA A 53 -8.61 1.67 -14.06
N GLU A 54 -9.73 0.96 -14.17
CA GLU A 54 -10.50 0.84 -15.41
C GLU A 54 -11.08 2.19 -15.86
N GLU A 55 -11.72 2.93 -14.95
CA GLU A 55 -12.33 4.23 -15.25
C GLU A 55 -11.32 5.28 -15.73
N THR A 56 -10.11 5.28 -15.17
CA THR A 56 -9.07 6.26 -15.48
C THR A 56 -8.00 5.74 -16.44
N ASN A 57 -8.16 4.52 -16.97
CA ASN A 57 -7.18 3.82 -17.80
C ASN A 57 -5.75 3.88 -17.19
N THR A 58 -5.66 3.68 -15.88
CA THR A 58 -4.42 3.75 -15.10
C THR A 58 -4.12 2.36 -14.55
N PRO A 59 -2.87 1.86 -14.58
CA PRO A 59 -2.57 0.53 -14.02
C PRO A 59 -2.95 0.43 -12.54
N VAL A 60 -3.55 -0.71 -12.15
CA VAL A 60 -3.94 -0.98 -10.74
C VAL A 60 -2.74 -0.79 -9.81
N ASN A 61 -1.56 -1.30 -10.20
CA ASN A 61 -0.34 -1.17 -9.40
C ASN A 61 0.07 0.29 -9.15
N THR A 62 -0.08 1.17 -10.15
CA THR A 62 0.16 2.61 -9.97
C THR A 62 -0.74 3.18 -8.89
N LEU A 63 -2.04 2.87 -8.91
CA LEU A 63 -2.99 3.36 -7.91
C LEU A 63 -2.73 2.75 -6.53
N VAL A 64 -2.40 1.46 -6.46
CA VAL A 64 -2.04 0.79 -5.20
C VAL A 64 -0.80 1.45 -4.58
N ASN A 65 0.27 1.65 -5.35
CA ASN A 65 1.48 2.31 -4.87
C ASN A 65 1.19 3.74 -4.37
N MET A 66 0.38 4.52 -5.10
CA MET A 66 -0.07 5.84 -4.63
C MET A 66 -0.82 5.78 -3.29
N GLN A 67 -1.64 4.75 -3.06
CA GLN A 67 -2.32 4.58 -1.77
C GLN A 67 -1.34 4.21 -0.67
N PHE A 68 -0.40 3.29 -0.92
CA PHE A 68 0.67 2.96 0.04
C PHE A 68 1.44 4.21 0.46
N ALA A 69 1.94 5.01 -0.49
CA ALA A 69 2.69 6.22 -0.18
C ALA A 69 1.88 7.22 0.68
N ARG A 70 0.58 7.39 0.38
CA ARG A 70 -0.33 8.24 1.17
C ARG A 70 -0.56 7.71 2.58
N ILE A 71 -0.79 6.40 2.71
CA ILE A 71 -1.03 5.77 4.02
C ILE A 71 0.22 5.87 4.87
N VAL A 72 1.39 5.53 4.34
CA VAL A 72 2.66 5.63 5.08
C VAL A 72 2.97 7.08 5.46
N SER A 73 2.73 8.04 4.57
CA SER A 73 2.83 9.47 4.90
C SER A 73 1.93 9.85 6.08
N TYR A 74 0.66 9.44 6.03
CA TYR A 74 -0.31 9.70 7.08
C TYR A 74 0.10 9.07 8.42
N LEU A 75 0.57 7.82 8.40
CA LEU A 75 1.05 7.12 9.59
C LEU A 75 2.27 7.81 10.21
N ASN A 76 3.20 8.30 9.37
CA ASN A 76 4.35 9.09 9.82
C ASN A 76 3.93 10.44 10.42
N GLN A 77 2.90 11.10 9.88
CA GLN A 77 2.39 12.39 10.39
C GLN A 77 1.57 12.25 11.67
N LYS A 78 0.79 11.17 11.82
CA LYS A 78 -0.05 10.93 13.01
C LYS A 78 0.75 10.71 14.30
N LYS A 79 2.03 10.33 14.17
CA LYS A 79 2.96 10.10 15.30
C LYS A 79 3.96 11.25 15.52
N ALA A 80 3.84 12.35 14.77
CA ALA A 80 4.64 13.56 14.96
C ALA A 80 4.03 14.51 16.00
#